data_AF-A0A291Q042-F1
#
_entry.id   AF-A0A291Q042-F1
#
_cell.length_a   1.000
_cell.length_b   1.000
_cell.length_c   1.000
_cell.angle_alpha   90.00
_cell.angle_beta   90.00
_cell.angle_gamma   90.00
#
_symmetry.space_group_name_H-M   'P 1'
#
loop_
_entity.id
_entity.type
_entity.pdbx_description
1 polymer ?
#
loop_
_entity_poly.entity_id
_entity_poly.type
_entity_poly.pdbx_seq_one_letter_code
_entity_poly.pdbx_strand_id
1 'polypeptide(L)'
;MLCLRLKYLSILIVPSSSLAKAPSTALIRNCRLCVSISVFLGSDLYATPKHVSMEKGEEGAASPPNAAEQPYSQQIDNTIRAIQQKKPRPDIDFTLHVMEDGTQVSTQERVCKNVQPPAWTIPTHEDFYENEAHERPNIKFLKQYFFREGRLTEEQALFIIKKGTELLHAEPNLVEIDAPITVCGDIHGQYYDLMKLFEVGGDPAETRYLFLGDYVDRGYFSVECVLYLWSLKIHYPKTLWLLRGNHECRHLTEYFTFKQECEHKYSTAIYEAFIESFCSLPLAAIVNKQFLCIHGGLSPELHSLYDIQRINRFREPPTHGLMCDLLWADPLEEFGQEKEIAYFLHNHVRGCSYFFTYPATCNFLEKNKLLSIIRAHEAQDAGYRMYRKTRTTGFPSVITIFSAPNYLDQYGNKAAVLKYENNVMNIRQFNCTPHPFWLTNFMNVFTWSLPFVGEKVTDMLLAILGTLSEKEMQENEPSSPAPASSASSEAEAAEFRRQARRNKILAIGRLSRVFHVLRKESEGVAELKIASGGRIPSGTLMDGREGIRDAIKSFEDARKGDLENERIPPSYEKVVQCREEERQLALDQAASSAEGDKKLQTISRRLSK
;
A
#
# COMPACT_ATOMS: atom_id res chain seq x y z
N MET A 1 -18.17 -36.68 6.30
CA MET A 1 -18.78 -35.54 5.55
C MET A 1 -18.00 -34.23 5.70
N LEU A 2 -17.38 -33.93 6.84
CA LEU A 2 -16.44 -32.80 7.00
C LEU A 2 -15.17 -32.96 6.13
N CYS A 3 -14.67 -34.19 5.95
CA CYS A 3 -13.54 -34.49 5.06
C CYS A 3 -13.82 -34.26 3.56
N LEU A 4 -15.08 -34.31 3.11
CA LEU A 4 -15.43 -33.96 1.73
C LEU A 4 -15.48 -32.44 1.54
N ARG A 5 -15.81 -31.66 2.58
CA ARG A 5 -15.85 -30.19 2.49
C ARG A 5 -14.45 -29.55 2.53
N LEU A 6 -13.48 -30.17 3.20
CA LEU A 6 -12.07 -29.75 3.15
C LEU A 6 -11.38 -30.08 1.80
N LYS A 7 -11.87 -31.08 1.08
CA LYS A 7 -11.42 -31.42 -0.29
C LYS A 7 -11.77 -30.33 -1.32
N TYR A 8 -12.83 -29.55 -1.12
CA TYR A 8 -13.19 -28.47 -2.03
C TYR A 8 -12.37 -27.19 -1.81
N LEU A 9 -11.91 -26.94 -0.57
CA LEU A 9 -11.02 -25.81 -0.29
C LEU A 9 -9.62 -25.99 -0.92
N SER A 10 -9.22 -27.23 -1.16
CA SER A 10 -7.95 -27.59 -1.82
C SER A 10 -8.03 -27.49 -3.35
N ILE A 11 -9.23 -27.47 -3.93
CA ILE A 11 -9.46 -27.34 -5.38
C ILE A 11 -9.43 -25.85 -5.81
N LEU A 12 -9.73 -24.92 -4.92
CA LEU A 12 -9.66 -23.46 -5.17
C LEU A 12 -8.23 -22.87 -5.14
N ILE A 13 -7.21 -23.68 -4.80
CA ILE A 13 -5.82 -23.22 -4.61
C ILE A 13 -4.86 -23.74 -5.70
N VAL A 14 -5.35 -24.51 -6.69
CA VAL A 14 -4.52 -24.99 -7.81
C VAL A 14 -4.91 -24.26 -9.10
N PRO A 15 -4.02 -23.44 -9.71
CA PRO A 15 -4.26 -22.97 -11.07
C PRO A 15 -4.21 -24.15 -12.03
N SER A 16 -5.21 -24.24 -12.90
CA SER A 16 -5.19 -25.04 -14.11
C SER A 16 -3.91 -24.75 -14.91
N SER A 17 -3.28 -25.82 -15.36
CA SER A 17 -2.04 -25.86 -16.11
C SER A 17 -2.10 -25.08 -17.43
N SER A 18 -1.56 -23.86 -17.46
CA SER A 18 -0.83 -23.30 -18.61
C SER A 18 -0.11 -22.00 -18.23
N LEU A 19 1.09 -22.10 -17.65
CA LEU A 19 2.11 -21.03 -17.69
C LEU A 19 3.45 -21.62 -17.25
N ALA A 20 4.24 -22.03 -18.24
CA ALA A 20 5.61 -22.45 -18.04
C ALA A 20 6.54 -21.22 -18.09
N LYS A 21 7.51 -21.22 -17.16
CA LYS A 21 8.79 -20.47 -17.13
C LYS A 21 8.80 -19.07 -16.48
N ALA A 22 9.04 -19.05 -15.16
CA ALA A 22 9.98 -18.14 -14.48
C ALA A 22 10.38 -18.72 -13.09
N PRO A 23 11.62 -18.56 -12.59
CA PRO A 23 12.06 -19.19 -11.35
C PRO A 23 11.80 -18.24 -10.16
N SER A 24 10.82 -18.58 -9.31
CA SER A 24 10.59 -17.91 -8.03
C SER A 24 10.53 -18.96 -6.92
N THR A 25 11.62 -19.05 -6.16
CA THR A 25 11.83 -19.99 -5.05
C THR A 25 10.99 -19.66 -3.80
N ALA A 26 10.30 -18.52 -3.78
CA ALA A 26 9.44 -18.11 -2.67
C ALA A 26 8.01 -18.68 -2.76
N LEU A 27 7.44 -18.80 -3.97
CA LEU A 27 6.08 -19.34 -4.17
C LEU A 27 5.97 -20.82 -3.79
N ILE A 28 7.06 -21.58 -4.01
CA ILE A 28 7.14 -23.02 -3.72
C ILE A 28 7.19 -23.30 -2.20
N ARG A 29 7.68 -22.36 -1.38
CA ARG A 29 7.70 -22.52 0.09
C ARG A 29 6.32 -22.34 0.72
N ASN A 30 5.49 -21.42 0.22
CA ASN A 30 4.14 -21.21 0.75
C ASN A 30 3.14 -22.29 0.30
N CYS A 31 3.29 -22.85 -0.90
CA CYS A 31 2.51 -24.02 -1.33
C CYS A 31 2.83 -25.29 -0.51
N ARG A 32 4.09 -25.49 -0.07
CA ARG A 32 4.45 -26.63 0.78
C ARG A 32 3.74 -26.60 2.14
N LEU A 33 3.46 -25.42 2.69
CA LEU A 33 2.74 -25.29 3.96
C LEU A 33 1.25 -25.69 3.82
N CYS A 34 0.60 -25.37 2.69
CA CYS A 34 -0.78 -25.78 2.40
C CYS A 34 -0.90 -27.28 2.06
N VAL A 35 0.11 -27.86 1.39
CA VAL A 35 0.16 -29.31 1.13
C VAL A 35 0.37 -30.11 2.42
N SER A 36 1.14 -29.57 3.37
CA SER A 36 1.29 -30.20 4.70
C SER A 36 -0.03 -30.31 5.46
N ILE A 37 -0.98 -29.38 5.29
CA ILE A 37 -2.32 -29.45 5.92
C ILE A 37 -3.16 -30.60 5.33
N SER A 38 -3.04 -30.88 4.03
CA SER A 38 -3.75 -31.98 3.38
C SER A 38 -3.16 -33.35 3.72
N VAL A 39 -1.84 -33.45 3.89
CA VAL A 39 -1.15 -34.68 4.31
C VAL A 39 -1.39 -34.99 5.79
N PHE A 40 -1.51 -33.97 6.66
CA PHE A 40 -1.76 -34.18 8.10
C PHE A 40 -3.16 -34.73 8.45
N LEU A 41 -4.10 -34.65 7.51
CA LEU A 41 -5.48 -35.09 7.66
C LEU A 41 -5.78 -36.44 6.95
N GLY A 42 -4.84 -36.98 6.18
CA GLY A 42 -5.10 -38.08 5.23
C GLY A 42 -4.58 -39.48 5.59
N SER A 43 -3.78 -39.65 6.65
CA SER A 43 -2.88 -40.83 6.72
C SER A 43 -3.33 -42.06 7.53
N ASP A 44 -4.49 -42.09 8.21
CA ASP A 44 -4.81 -43.20 9.15
C ASP A 44 -6.20 -43.86 8.95
N LEU A 45 -6.75 -43.88 7.73
CA LEU A 45 -8.09 -44.44 7.48
C LEU A 45 -8.12 -45.44 6.32
N TYR A 46 -7.17 -46.39 6.25
CA TYR A 46 -7.33 -47.59 5.42
C TYR A 46 -6.68 -48.82 6.07
N ALA A 47 -7.50 -49.61 6.76
CA ALA A 47 -7.23 -51.03 7.03
C ALA A 47 -8.55 -51.80 6.91
N THR A 48 -8.77 -52.44 5.77
CA THR A 48 -9.89 -53.35 5.51
C THR A 48 -9.59 -54.73 6.11
N PRO A 49 -10.50 -55.36 6.89
CA PRO A 49 -10.37 -56.77 7.23
C PRO A 49 -10.87 -57.65 6.07
N LYS A 50 -10.16 -58.77 5.88
CA LYS A 50 -10.41 -59.80 4.86
C LYS A 50 -11.77 -60.49 5.05
N HIS A 51 -12.46 -60.72 3.94
CA HIS A 51 -13.59 -61.65 3.83
C HIS A 51 -13.15 -63.07 4.20
N VAL A 52 -13.84 -63.69 5.17
CA VAL A 52 -13.88 -65.16 5.36
C VAL A 52 -15.33 -65.59 5.15
N SER A 53 -15.51 -66.50 4.21
CA SER A 53 -16.76 -67.17 3.83
C SER A 53 -17.19 -68.18 4.89
N MET A 54 -18.48 -68.20 5.26
CA MET A 54 -19.13 -69.39 5.82
C MET A 54 -20.62 -69.44 5.52
N GLU A 55 -21.10 -70.67 5.36
CA GLU A 55 -22.32 -71.14 4.70
C GLU A 55 -23.62 -70.89 5.49
N LYS A 56 -24.74 -70.99 4.76
CA LYS A 56 -26.11 -71.03 5.31
C LYS A 56 -26.39 -72.39 5.97
N GLY A 57 -26.98 -72.36 7.16
CA GLY A 57 -27.67 -73.49 7.79
C GLY A 57 -28.90 -72.98 8.54
N GLU A 58 -30.05 -73.60 8.26
CA GLU A 58 -31.37 -73.29 8.83
C GLU A 58 -31.65 -74.02 10.16
N GLU A 59 -32.71 -73.53 10.83
CA GLU A 59 -33.58 -74.15 11.85
C GLU A 59 -33.17 -74.21 13.34
N GLY A 60 -34.14 -73.82 14.18
CA GLY A 60 -34.20 -74.19 15.59
C GLY A 60 -34.88 -73.16 16.51
N ALA A 61 -36.19 -73.28 16.72
CA ALA A 61 -36.98 -72.47 17.64
C ALA A 61 -36.71 -72.81 19.13
N ALA A 62 -36.60 -71.79 19.98
CA ALA A 62 -36.86 -71.89 21.42
C ALA A 62 -37.25 -70.52 22.02
N SER A 63 -38.34 -70.52 22.79
CA SER A 63 -38.96 -69.38 23.50
C SER A 63 -38.22 -69.01 24.81
N PRO A 64 -38.51 -67.87 25.46
CA PRO A 64 -37.51 -66.98 26.08
C PRO A 64 -37.35 -67.14 27.60
N PRO A 65 -36.40 -66.39 28.21
CA PRO A 65 -36.69 -65.78 29.50
C PRO A 65 -36.49 -64.26 29.53
N ASN A 66 -37.28 -63.68 30.43
CA ASN A 66 -37.54 -62.27 30.69
C ASN A 66 -36.34 -61.38 31.01
N ALA A 67 -36.46 -60.15 30.49
CA ALA A 67 -36.22 -58.86 31.15
C ALA A 67 -34.93 -58.67 31.99
N ALA A 68 -33.94 -58.04 31.34
CA ALA A 68 -33.12 -57.02 31.96
C ALA A 68 -32.79 -55.98 30.88
N GLU A 69 -33.64 -54.96 30.75
CA GLU A 69 -33.42 -53.81 29.86
C GLU A 69 -32.11 -53.11 30.27
N GLN A 70 -31.08 -53.30 29.46
CA GLN A 70 -29.82 -52.61 29.57
C GLN A 70 -29.96 -51.15 29.06
N PRO A 71 -29.23 -50.19 29.66
CA PRO A 71 -29.23 -48.76 29.25
C PRO A 71 -28.75 -48.51 27.80
N TYR A 72 -28.34 -49.55 27.08
CA TYR A 72 -27.93 -49.54 25.68
C TYR A 72 -29.08 -49.19 24.71
N SER A 73 -30.32 -49.56 25.06
CA SER A 73 -31.50 -49.33 24.21
C SER A 73 -31.86 -47.84 24.07
N GLN A 74 -31.75 -47.07 25.16
CA GLN A 74 -32.07 -45.63 25.13
C GLN A 74 -31.06 -44.80 24.34
N GLN A 75 -29.77 -45.18 24.34
CA GLN A 75 -28.77 -44.50 23.51
C GLN A 75 -29.00 -44.78 22.02
N ILE A 76 -29.36 -46.01 21.66
CA ILE A 76 -29.70 -46.37 20.28
C ILE A 76 -30.98 -45.64 19.85
N ASP A 77 -32.03 -45.61 20.69
CA ASP A 77 -33.27 -44.90 20.41
C ASP A 77 -33.10 -43.38 20.33
N ASN A 78 -32.27 -42.79 21.17
CA ASN A 78 -31.92 -41.37 21.10
C ASN A 78 -31.10 -41.05 19.84
N THR A 79 -30.22 -41.97 19.42
CA THR A 79 -29.44 -41.84 18.19
C THR A 79 -30.34 -42.00 16.96
N ILE A 80 -31.28 -42.94 16.97
CA ILE A 80 -32.28 -43.14 15.92
C ILE A 80 -33.21 -41.93 15.85
N ARG A 81 -33.69 -41.38 16.97
CA ARG A 81 -34.46 -40.14 17.00
C ARG A 81 -33.67 -38.94 16.48
N ALA A 82 -32.38 -38.81 16.82
CA ALA A 82 -31.51 -37.75 16.31
C ALA A 82 -31.21 -37.89 14.80
N ILE A 83 -31.21 -39.13 14.27
CA ILE A 83 -31.09 -39.42 12.84
C ILE A 83 -32.41 -39.16 12.11
N GLN A 84 -33.55 -39.53 12.70
CA GLN A 84 -34.88 -39.35 12.11
C GLN A 84 -35.38 -37.90 12.17
N GLN A 85 -34.98 -37.12 13.19
CA GLN A 85 -35.32 -35.69 13.35
C GLN A 85 -34.22 -34.76 12.83
N LYS A 86 -33.30 -35.26 12.01
CA LYS A 86 -32.21 -34.45 11.47
C LYS A 86 -32.81 -33.41 10.54
N LYS A 87 -32.85 -32.14 10.97
CA LYS A 87 -33.30 -31.02 10.13
C LYS A 87 -32.64 -31.16 8.75
N PRO A 88 -33.41 -31.09 7.66
CA PRO A 88 -32.85 -31.16 6.32
C PRO A 88 -31.78 -30.07 6.22
N ARG A 89 -30.65 -30.42 5.61
CA ARG A 89 -29.59 -29.44 5.41
C ARG A 89 -30.16 -28.34 4.54
N PRO A 90 -29.98 -27.06 4.90
CA PRO A 90 -30.31 -26.00 3.98
C PRO A 90 -29.49 -26.25 2.71
N ASP A 91 -30.20 -26.33 1.58
CA ASP A 91 -29.57 -26.37 0.27
C ASP A 91 -29.13 -24.94 0.00
N ILE A 92 -27.83 -24.69 0.18
CA ILE A 92 -27.24 -23.35 0.03
C ILE A 92 -26.65 -23.30 -1.37
N ASP A 93 -27.24 -22.47 -2.22
CA ASP A 93 -26.65 -22.14 -3.49
C ASP A 93 -25.49 -21.15 -3.29
N PHE A 94 -24.26 -21.64 -3.39
CA PHE A 94 -23.05 -20.80 -3.26
C PHE A 94 -22.79 -19.90 -4.48
N THR A 95 -23.57 -20.05 -5.55
CA THR A 95 -23.51 -19.15 -6.71
C THR A 95 -24.23 -17.83 -6.45
N LEU A 96 -25.06 -17.76 -5.41
CA LEU A 96 -25.81 -16.58 -5.01
C LEU A 96 -25.38 -16.12 -3.62
N HIS A 97 -25.06 -14.84 -3.50
CA HIS A 97 -24.78 -14.18 -2.23
C HIS A 97 -25.85 -13.13 -1.94
N VAL A 98 -26.41 -13.15 -0.74
CA VAL A 98 -27.36 -12.13 -0.28
C VAL A 98 -26.57 -11.06 0.46
N MET A 99 -26.57 -9.85 -0.10
CA MET A 99 -25.92 -8.67 0.48
C MET A 99 -26.67 -8.17 1.72
N GLU A 100 -26.07 -7.26 2.49
CA GLU A 100 -26.67 -6.72 3.72
C GLU A 100 -27.99 -5.94 3.47
N ASP A 101 -28.16 -5.38 2.28
CA ASP A 101 -29.38 -4.70 1.85
C ASP A 101 -30.48 -5.66 1.36
N GLY A 102 -30.23 -6.97 1.42
CA GLY A 102 -31.14 -8.03 0.98
C GLY A 102 -31.10 -8.33 -0.52
N THR A 103 -30.26 -7.64 -1.31
CA THR A 103 -30.09 -7.91 -2.74
C THR A 103 -29.31 -9.20 -2.98
N GLN A 104 -29.64 -9.93 -4.04
CA GLN A 104 -28.92 -11.16 -4.43
C GLN A 104 -27.97 -10.88 -5.58
N VAL A 105 -26.72 -11.29 -5.41
CA VAL A 105 -25.66 -11.12 -6.41
C VAL A 105 -25.03 -12.47 -6.75
N SER A 106 -24.65 -12.64 -8.01
CA SER A 106 -23.90 -13.82 -8.45
C SER A 106 -22.46 -13.74 -7.95
N THR A 107 -21.94 -14.85 -7.41
CA THR A 107 -20.52 -14.97 -7.00
C THR A 107 -19.58 -15.26 -8.17
N GLN A 108 -20.12 -15.53 -9.37
CA GLN A 108 -19.35 -15.84 -10.57
C GLN A 108 -19.15 -14.63 -11.48
N GLU A 109 -19.99 -13.60 -11.32
CA GLU A 109 -19.93 -12.38 -12.12
C GLU A 109 -19.41 -11.20 -11.32
N ARG A 110 -18.98 -10.15 -12.04
CA ARG A 110 -18.60 -8.89 -11.42
C ARG A 110 -19.82 -8.25 -10.76
N VAL A 111 -19.77 -8.12 -9.43
CA VAL A 111 -20.84 -7.54 -8.61
C VAL A 111 -21.02 -6.05 -8.88
N CYS A 112 -19.96 -5.25 -8.78
CA CYS A 112 -20.01 -3.80 -8.97
C CYS A 112 -19.92 -3.42 -10.47
N LYS A 113 -21.00 -3.64 -11.22
CA LYS A 113 -21.06 -3.40 -12.68
C LYS A 113 -20.88 -1.91 -13.06
N ASN A 114 -21.27 -0.99 -12.19
CA ASN A 114 -21.20 0.47 -12.44
C ASN A 114 -19.78 1.06 -12.32
N VAL A 115 -18.85 0.35 -11.68
CA VAL A 115 -17.45 0.81 -11.58
C VAL A 115 -16.78 0.50 -12.92
N GLN A 116 -16.17 1.47 -13.57
CA GLN A 116 -15.48 1.22 -14.84
C GLN A 116 -14.27 0.27 -14.61
N PRO A 117 -14.08 -0.78 -15.42
CA PRO A 117 -12.87 -1.59 -15.34
C PRO A 117 -11.67 -0.83 -15.93
N PRO A 118 -10.44 -1.14 -15.46
CA PRO A 118 -9.24 -0.54 -16.01
C PRO A 118 -9.04 -0.98 -17.47
N ALA A 119 -8.17 -0.27 -18.20
CA ALA A 119 -7.80 -0.63 -19.56
C ALA A 119 -6.82 -1.82 -19.54
N TRP A 120 -7.33 -3.02 -19.85
CA TRP A 120 -6.56 -4.26 -19.86
C TRP A 120 -5.75 -4.49 -21.15
N THR A 121 -6.06 -3.74 -22.21
CA THR A 121 -5.47 -3.90 -23.54
C THR A 121 -4.20 -3.09 -23.63
N ILE A 122 -3.09 -3.77 -23.93
CA ILE A 122 -1.80 -3.13 -24.19
C ILE A 122 -1.92 -2.24 -25.45
N PRO A 123 -1.43 -0.99 -25.43
CA PRO A 123 -1.51 -0.10 -26.59
C PRO A 123 -0.69 -0.64 -27.75
N THR A 124 -1.26 -0.59 -28.94
CA THR A 124 -0.52 -0.89 -30.17
C THR A 124 0.46 0.25 -30.50
N HIS A 125 1.34 0.02 -31.49
CA HIS A 125 2.21 1.08 -32.00
C HIS A 125 1.40 2.26 -32.56
N GLU A 126 0.27 1.98 -33.24
CA GLU A 126 -0.61 2.98 -33.83
C GLU A 126 -1.35 3.80 -32.77
N ASP A 127 -1.70 3.19 -31.64
CA ASP A 127 -2.30 3.90 -30.51
C ASP A 127 -1.27 4.81 -29.82
N PHE A 128 -0.04 4.30 -29.66
CA PHE A 128 0.99 4.92 -28.86
C PHE A 128 1.66 6.11 -29.55
N TYR A 129 1.98 6.01 -30.83
CA TYR A 129 2.64 7.09 -31.57
C TYR A 129 1.62 8.05 -32.19
N GLU A 130 1.96 9.34 -32.28
CA GLU A 130 1.08 10.34 -32.93
C GLU A 130 0.96 10.13 -34.44
N ASN A 131 2.04 9.66 -35.08
CA ASN A 131 2.14 9.44 -36.51
C ASN A 131 3.16 8.34 -36.85
N GLU A 132 3.19 7.92 -38.11
CA GLU A 132 4.08 6.85 -38.61
C GLU A 132 5.58 7.18 -38.49
N ALA A 133 5.96 8.44 -38.26
CA ALA A 133 7.36 8.81 -38.05
C ALA A 133 7.88 8.37 -36.67
N HIS A 134 6.99 7.97 -35.75
CA HIS A 134 7.32 7.46 -34.41
C HIS A 134 8.21 8.40 -33.59
N GLU A 135 8.14 9.71 -33.85
CA GLU A 135 8.97 10.71 -33.16
C GLU A 135 8.37 11.12 -31.80
N ARG A 136 7.05 11.06 -31.68
CA ARG A 136 6.30 11.57 -30.51
C ARG A 136 5.18 10.63 -30.10
N PRO A 137 4.91 10.51 -28.78
CA PRO A 137 3.77 9.74 -28.30
C PRO A 137 2.45 10.50 -28.53
N ASN A 138 1.35 9.78 -28.71
CA ASN A 138 0.01 10.34 -28.81
C ASN A 138 -0.51 10.76 -27.43
N ILE A 139 -0.29 12.03 -27.06
CA ILE A 139 -0.65 12.57 -25.74
C ILE A 139 -2.16 12.54 -25.45
N LYS A 140 -3.02 12.56 -26.48
CA LYS A 140 -4.48 12.48 -26.30
C LYS A 140 -4.90 11.06 -25.91
N PHE A 141 -4.34 10.06 -26.59
CA PHE A 141 -4.52 8.65 -26.24
C PHE A 141 -3.95 8.37 -24.85
N LEU A 142 -2.69 8.74 -24.59
CA LEU A 142 -2.03 8.50 -23.30
C LEU A 142 -2.82 9.09 -22.12
N LYS A 143 -3.34 10.32 -22.28
CA LYS A 143 -4.19 10.96 -21.26
C LYS A 143 -5.37 10.07 -20.85
N GLN A 144 -6.14 9.62 -21.82
CA GLN A 144 -7.33 8.81 -21.57
C GLN A 144 -6.98 7.38 -21.12
N TYR A 145 -5.87 6.84 -21.64
CA TYR A 145 -5.41 5.51 -21.31
C TYR A 145 -4.94 5.41 -19.86
N PHE A 146 -4.13 6.36 -19.39
CA PHE A 146 -3.71 6.44 -17.98
C PHE A 146 -4.87 6.79 -17.04
N PHE A 147 -5.83 7.63 -17.48
CA PHE A 147 -7.04 7.91 -16.70
C PHE A 147 -7.90 6.65 -16.47
N ARG A 148 -7.75 5.63 -17.34
CA ARG A 148 -8.38 4.32 -17.20
C ARG A 148 -7.43 3.28 -16.59
N GLU A 149 -6.39 3.70 -15.89
CA GLU A 149 -5.38 2.84 -15.25
C GLU A 149 -4.66 1.89 -16.22
N GLY A 150 -4.61 2.25 -17.51
CA GLY A 150 -3.91 1.51 -18.54
C GLY A 150 -2.40 1.58 -18.34
N ARG A 151 -1.70 0.49 -18.69
CA ARG A 151 -0.24 0.39 -18.60
C ARG A 151 0.38 0.27 -19.99
N LEU A 152 1.49 0.97 -20.21
CA LEU A 152 2.25 0.86 -21.46
C LEU A 152 3.07 -0.43 -21.47
N THR A 153 3.64 -0.77 -22.63
CA THR A 153 4.76 -1.72 -22.63
C THR A 153 6.00 -1.07 -22.01
N GLU A 154 6.93 -1.89 -21.50
CA GLU A 154 8.21 -1.36 -20.99
C GLU A 154 8.99 -0.62 -22.08
N GLU A 155 8.92 -1.07 -23.33
CA GLU A 155 9.57 -0.39 -24.46
C GLU A 155 8.98 1.01 -24.71
N GLN A 156 7.65 1.14 -24.68
CA GLN A 156 6.95 2.42 -24.82
C GLN A 156 7.25 3.37 -23.65
N ALA A 157 7.28 2.85 -22.42
CA ALA A 157 7.66 3.63 -21.25
C ALA A 157 9.12 4.10 -21.33
N LEU A 158 10.05 3.20 -21.67
CA LEU A 158 11.47 3.54 -21.86
C LEU A 158 11.66 4.58 -22.97
N PHE A 159 10.89 4.50 -24.06
CA PHE A 159 10.94 5.49 -25.13
C PHE A 159 10.64 6.90 -24.60
N ILE A 160 9.53 7.07 -23.85
CA ILE A 160 9.15 8.35 -23.25
C ILE A 160 10.23 8.84 -22.30
N ILE A 161 10.70 7.96 -21.40
CA ILE A 161 11.69 8.33 -20.38
C ILE A 161 12.97 8.81 -21.06
N LYS A 162 13.54 8.03 -21.98
CA LYS A 162 14.79 8.36 -22.68
C LYS A 162 14.68 9.63 -23.49
N LYS A 163 13.59 9.80 -24.26
CA LYS A 163 13.37 11.01 -25.08
C LYS A 163 13.19 12.26 -24.22
N GLY A 164 12.47 12.16 -23.10
CA GLY A 164 12.38 13.25 -22.14
C GLY A 164 13.73 13.55 -21.48
N THR A 165 14.50 12.52 -21.09
CA THR A 165 15.86 12.67 -20.54
C THR A 165 16.78 13.42 -21.50
N GLU A 166 16.78 13.06 -22.79
CA GLU A 166 17.59 13.75 -23.82
C GLU A 166 17.32 15.26 -23.83
N LEU A 167 16.05 15.66 -23.74
CA LEU A 167 15.64 17.07 -23.71
C LEU A 167 16.04 17.76 -22.41
N LEU A 168 15.75 17.15 -21.26
CA LEU A 168 16.08 17.70 -19.94
C LEU A 168 17.60 17.82 -19.72
N HIS A 169 18.36 16.87 -20.25
CA HIS A 169 19.82 16.86 -20.16
C HIS A 169 20.43 18.05 -20.92
N ALA A 170 19.84 18.42 -22.06
CA ALA A 170 20.29 19.55 -22.86
C ALA A 170 19.96 20.92 -22.24
N GLU A 171 19.05 20.99 -21.26
CA GLU A 171 18.69 22.24 -20.59
C GLU A 171 19.77 22.70 -19.58
N PRO A 172 19.90 24.01 -19.32
CA PRO A 172 20.79 24.52 -18.28
C PRO A 172 20.24 24.24 -16.88
N ASN A 173 21.08 24.37 -15.84
CA ASN A 173 20.61 24.25 -14.45
C ASN A 173 19.57 25.32 -14.08
N LEU A 174 19.74 26.52 -14.63
CA LEU A 174 18.90 27.69 -14.44
C LEU A 174 18.26 28.05 -15.78
N VAL A 175 16.99 27.71 -15.95
CA VAL A 175 16.26 27.95 -17.21
C VAL A 175 15.70 29.37 -17.23
N GLU A 176 15.78 30.07 -18.36
CA GLU A 176 15.18 31.40 -18.51
C GLU A 176 13.86 31.28 -19.29
N ILE A 177 12.78 31.85 -18.73
CA ILE A 177 11.41 31.68 -19.24
C ILE A 177 10.70 33.03 -19.28
N ASP A 178 10.07 33.36 -20.40
CA ASP A 178 9.27 34.59 -20.55
C ASP A 178 7.79 34.37 -20.19
N ALA A 179 7.14 35.43 -19.73
CA ALA A 179 5.69 35.47 -19.53
C ALA A 179 4.92 35.52 -20.88
N PRO A 180 3.64 35.09 -20.97
CA PRO A 180 2.84 34.46 -19.91
C PRO A 180 3.30 33.04 -19.55
N ILE A 181 3.01 32.62 -18.30
CA ILE A 181 3.39 31.32 -17.75
C ILE A 181 2.40 30.88 -16.66
N THR A 182 2.15 29.57 -16.58
CA THR A 182 1.47 28.92 -15.45
C THR A 182 2.50 28.15 -14.62
N VAL A 183 2.69 28.54 -13.36
CA VAL A 183 3.62 27.89 -12.41
C VAL A 183 2.84 26.96 -11.47
N CYS A 184 3.33 25.73 -11.34
CA CYS A 184 2.71 24.65 -10.59
C CYS A 184 3.68 24.12 -9.53
N GLY A 185 3.18 23.82 -8.33
CA GLY A 185 3.94 23.19 -7.25
C GLY A 185 3.85 21.66 -7.31
N ASP A 186 3.94 21.06 -6.13
CA ASP A 186 4.00 19.60 -5.92
C ASP A 186 2.76 18.88 -6.48
N ILE A 187 2.97 17.69 -7.04
CA ILE A 187 1.94 16.84 -7.66
C ILE A 187 1.76 15.51 -6.91
N HIS A 188 2.85 14.92 -6.39
CA HIS A 188 2.87 13.72 -5.55
C HIS A 188 2.02 12.56 -6.08
N GLY A 189 2.18 12.22 -7.35
CA GLY A 189 1.48 11.08 -7.96
C GLY A 189 -0.04 11.18 -7.98
N GLN A 190 -0.62 12.39 -7.86
CA GLN A 190 -2.06 12.63 -7.98
C GLN A 190 -2.47 12.88 -9.44
N TYR A 191 -2.38 11.84 -10.28
CA TYR A 191 -2.61 11.94 -11.74
C TYR A 191 -3.99 12.52 -12.12
N TYR A 192 -5.03 12.17 -11.38
CA TYR A 192 -6.39 12.65 -11.62
C TYR A 192 -6.52 14.15 -11.35
N ASP A 193 -5.83 14.64 -10.32
CA ASP A 193 -5.75 16.07 -10.01
C ASP A 193 -4.84 16.81 -10.98
N LEU A 194 -3.79 16.16 -11.50
CA LEU A 194 -2.99 16.71 -12.59
C LEU A 194 -3.83 16.96 -13.85
N MET A 195 -4.82 16.11 -14.14
CA MET A 195 -5.76 16.38 -15.23
C MET A 195 -6.59 17.64 -14.96
N LYS A 196 -7.05 17.80 -13.70
CA LYS A 196 -7.77 19.00 -13.27
C LYS A 196 -6.90 20.25 -13.32
N LEU A 197 -5.62 20.13 -12.97
CA LEU A 197 -4.64 21.19 -13.05
C LEU A 197 -4.55 21.73 -14.49
N PHE A 198 -4.47 20.87 -15.50
CA PHE A 198 -4.45 21.32 -16.90
C PHE A 198 -5.77 21.97 -17.35
N GLU A 199 -6.92 21.51 -16.85
CA GLU A 199 -8.21 22.18 -17.11
C GLU A 199 -8.26 23.61 -16.54
N VAL A 200 -7.65 23.84 -15.38
CA VAL A 200 -7.66 25.13 -14.69
C VAL A 200 -6.53 26.05 -15.16
N GLY A 201 -5.36 25.49 -15.44
CA GLY A 201 -4.17 26.20 -15.88
C GLY A 201 -4.23 26.61 -17.36
N GLY A 202 -4.88 25.81 -18.21
CA GLY A 202 -4.97 25.99 -19.67
C GLY A 202 -4.32 24.84 -20.44
N ASP A 203 -4.71 24.64 -21.70
CA ASP A 203 -4.15 23.56 -22.54
C ASP A 203 -2.64 23.79 -22.77
N PRO A 204 -1.76 22.80 -22.49
CA PRO A 204 -0.32 22.89 -22.77
C PRO A 204 0.03 23.21 -24.23
N ALA A 205 -0.87 22.94 -25.18
CA ALA A 205 -0.69 23.32 -26.59
C ALA A 205 -0.61 24.85 -26.79
N GLU A 206 -1.29 25.62 -25.94
CA GLU A 206 -1.44 27.07 -26.04
C GLU A 206 -0.87 27.83 -24.83
N THR A 207 -0.56 27.10 -23.75
CA THR A 207 -0.17 27.67 -22.46
C THR A 207 1.22 27.21 -22.08
N ARG A 208 2.06 28.16 -21.64
CA ARG A 208 3.37 27.83 -21.10
C ARG A 208 3.26 27.31 -19.66
N TYR A 209 4.05 26.30 -19.31
CA TYR A 209 4.04 25.67 -17.99
C TYR A 209 5.43 25.57 -17.37
N LEU A 210 5.51 25.86 -16.08
CA LEU A 210 6.66 25.57 -15.23
C LEU A 210 6.19 24.74 -14.04
N PHE A 211 6.71 23.53 -13.89
CA PHE A 211 6.50 22.71 -12.70
C PHE A 211 7.72 22.77 -11.79
N LEU A 212 7.49 22.91 -10.49
CA LEU A 212 8.56 23.15 -9.52
C LEU A 212 9.20 21.88 -8.94
N GLY A 213 8.63 20.70 -9.17
CA GLY A 213 9.17 19.42 -8.68
C GLY A 213 8.10 18.56 -8.01
N ASP A 214 8.55 17.48 -7.36
CA ASP A 214 7.74 16.54 -6.57
C ASP A 214 6.57 15.96 -7.36
N TYR A 215 6.92 15.28 -8.46
CA TYR A 215 6.00 14.55 -9.33
C TYR A 215 5.57 13.22 -8.73
N VAL A 216 6.42 12.62 -7.89
CA VAL A 216 6.34 11.24 -7.42
C VAL A 216 6.15 11.13 -5.91
N ASP A 217 6.00 9.86 -5.48
CA ASP A 217 5.75 9.42 -4.12
C ASP A 217 4.42 9.87 -3.55
N ARG A 218 4.08 9.28 -2.40
CA ARG A 218 2.90 9.56 -1.58
C ARG A 218 1.61 9.04 -2.22
N GLY A 219 1.23 9.61 -3.37
CA GLY A 219 0.17 9.11 -4.24
C GLY A 219 0.57 7.81 -4.97
N TYR A 220 -0.42 7.18 -5.60
CA TYR A 220 -0.26 5.87 -6.26
C TYR A 220 -0.27 5.91 -7.79
N PHE A 221 -0.24 7.11 -8.37
CA PHE A 221 -0.22 7.32 -9.82
C PHE A 221 0.99 8.16 -10.26
N SER A 222 2.12 7.97 -9.57
CA SER A 222 3.37 8.68 -9.83
C SER A 222 3.92 8.36 -11.21
N VAL A 223 3.88 7.08 -11.62
CA VAL A 223 4.40 6.67 -12.92
C VAL A 223 3.59 7.29 -14.05
N GLU A 224 2.26 7.36 -13.91
CA GLU A 224 1.38 8.03 -14.86
C GLU A 224 1.65 9.55 -14.93
N CYS A 225 1.87 10.21 -13.78
CA CYS A 225 2.28 11.62 -13.74
C CYS A 225 3.56 11.86 -14.53
N VAL A 226 4.62 11.10 -14.23
CA VAL A 226 5.94 11.30 -14.87
C VAL A 226 5.87 10.97 -16.36
N LEU A 227 5.29 9.82 -16.75
CA LEU A 227 5.17 9.46 -18.17
C LEU A 227 4.36 10.49 -18.95
N TYR A 228 3.28 11.02 -18.38
CA TYR A 228 2.48 12.04 -19.06
C TYR A 228 3.20 13.39 -19.17
N LEU A 229 3.83 13.86 -18.08
CA LEU A 229 4.62 15.10 -18.10
C LEU A 229 5.82 15.01 -19.04
N TRP A 230 6.50 13.86 -19.13
CA TRP A 230 7.59 13.63 -20.07
C TRP A 230 7.08 13.60 -21.52
N SER A 231 5.91 12.98 -21.75
CA SER A 231 5.26 13.02 -23.06
C SER A 231 4.92 14.45 -23.47
N LEU A 232 4.43 15.28 -22.54
CA LEU A 232 4.20 16.70 -22.78
C LEU A 232 5.51 17.46 -23.01
N LYS A 233 6.60 17.14 -22.30
CA LYS A 233 7.93 17.74 -22.52
C LYS A 233 8.46 17.44 -23.92
N ILE A 234 8.23 16.23 -24.44
CA ILE A 234 8.60 15.83 -25.81
C ILE A 234 7.83 16.66 -26.85
N HIS A 235 6.54 16.90 -26.62
CA HIS A 235 5.70 17.72 -27.50
C HIS A 235 6.00 19.22 -27.43
N TYR A 236 6.25 19.71 -26.23
CA TYR A 236 6.31 21.14 -25.90
C TYR A 236 7.65 21.53 -25.25
N PRO A 237 8.81 21.19 -25.86
CA PRO A 237 10.12 21.35 -25.22
C PRO A 237 10.47 22.80 -24.90
N LYS A 238 9.86 23.76 -25.60
CA LYS A 238 10.10 25.21 -25.48
C LYS A 238 8.97 25.97 -24.76
N THR A 239 7.94 25.27 -24.29
CA THR A 239 6.80 25.89 -23.61
C THR A 239 6.41 25.15 -22.33
N LEU A 240 6.94 23.95 -22.06
CA LEU A 240 6.77 23.23 -20.81
C LEU A 240 8.13 22.89 -20.20
N TRP A 241 8.33 23.30 -18.95
CA TRP A 241 9.55 23.10 -18.18
C TRP A 241 9.25 22.38 -16.87
N LEU A 242 10.18 21.50 -16.50
CA LEU A 242 10.09 20.62 -15.34
C LEU A 242 11.34 20.86 -14.48
N LEU A 243 11.18 21.32 -13.25
CA LEU A 243 12.29 21.41 -12.29
C LEU A 243 12.38 20.14 -11.45
N ARG A 244 13.51 19.98 -10.78
CA ARG A 244 13.73 18.90 -9.82
C ARG A 244 13.17 19.30 -8.45
N GLY A 245 12.37 18.45 -7.85
CA GLY A 245 12.01 18.49 -6.43
C GLY A 245 12.90 17.57 -5.59
N ASN A 246 12.64 17.51 -4.29
CA ASN A 246 13.41 16.64 -3.39
C ASN A 246 13.04 15.16 -3.58
N HIS A 247 11.82 14.86 -4.00
CA HIS A 247 11.36 13.48 -4.26
C HIS A 247 11.94 12.87 -5.54
N GLU A 248 12.46 13.66 -6.47
CA GLU A 248 13.13 13.16 -7.68
C GLU A 248 14.56 12.67 -7.40
N CYS A 249 14.71 11.75 -6.45
CA CYS A 249 15.97 11.10 -6.10
C CYS A 249 15.76 9.66 -5.64
N ARG A 250 16.82 8.84 -5.72
CA ARG A 250 16.77 7.45 -5.27
C ARG A 250 16.45 7.34 -3.78
N HIS A 251 17.05 8.20 -2.96
CA HIS A 251 16.94 8.11 -1.51
C HIS A 251 15.49 8.17 -1.01
N LEU A 252 14.68 9.09 -1.57
CA LEU A 252 13.27 9.22 -1.18
C LEU A 252 12.40 8.15 -1.83
N THR A 253 12.60 7.90 -3.12
CA THR A 253 11.76 6.95 -3.88
C THR A 253 11.95 5.49 -3.47
N GLU A 254 13.10 5.13 -2.88
CA GLU A 254 13.32 3.83 -2.23
C GLU A 254 12.67 3.72 -0.85
N TYR A 255 12.56 4.84 -0.13
CA TYR A 255 11.95 4.86 1.20
C TYR A 255 10.43 4.88 1.14
N PHE A 256 9.87 5.68 0.21
CA PHE A 256 8.44 5.80 -0.02
C PHE A 256 7.95 4.74 -1.01
N THR A 257 7.12 5.12 -1.99
CA THR A 257 6.33 4.15 -2.76
C THR A 257 6.70 4.11 -4.23
N PHE A 258 7.46 5.07 -4.77
CA PHE A 258 7.69 5.15 -6.21
C PHE A 258 8.49 3.96 -6.78
N LYS A 259 9.53 3.48 -6.07
CA LYS A 259 10.25 2.27 -6.50
C LYS A 259 9.33 1.05 -6.58
N GLN A 260 8.53 0.85 -5.52
CA GLN A 260 7.58 -0.24 -5.47
C GLN A 260 6.47 -0.10 -6.52
N GLU A 261 6.02 1.13 -6.81
CA GLU A 261 5.08 1.43 -7.88
C GLU A 261 5.64 1.00 -9.24
N CYS A 262 6.89 1.33 -9.53
CA CYS A 262 7.56 0.93 -10.76
C CYS A 262 7.69 -0.59 -10.86
N GLU A 263 8.10 -1.27 -9.78
CA GLU A 263 8.23 -2.74 -9.75
C GLU A 263 6.88 -3.46 -9.87
N HIS A 264 5.81 -2.86 -9.35
CA HIS A 264 4.46 -3.42 -9.46
C HIS A 264 3.83 -3.21 -10.84
N LYS A 265 4.01 -2.01 -11.42
CA LYS A 265 3.37 -1.63 -12.68
C LYS A 265 4.18 -2.02 -13.90
N TYR A 266 5.51 -2.01 -13.78
CA TYR A 266 6.48 -2.23 -14.85
C TYR A 266 7.64 -3.11 -14.34
N SER A 267 8.83 -2.54 -14.16
CA SER A 267 10.03 -3.27 -13.75
C SER A 267 11.03 -2.36 -13.02
N THR A 268 11.99 -2.98 -12.33
CA THR A 268 13.13 -2.25 -11.75
C THR A 268 13.95 -1.51 -12.82
N ALA A 269 14.00 -2.01 -14.06
CA ALA A 269 14.71 -1.33 -15.16
C ALA A 269 14.05 0.02 -15.52
N ILE A 270 12.72 0.10 -15.47
CA ILE A 270 11.99 1.36 -15.63
C ILE A 270 12.30 2.33 -14.49
N TYR A 271 12.35 1.84 -13.26
CA TYR A 271 12.73 2.65 -12.10
C TYR A 271 14.13 3.26 -12.26
N GLU A 272 15.12 2.45 -12.65
CA GLU A 272 16.49 2.93 -12.88
C GLU A 272 16.55 4.00 -13.98
N ALA A 273 15.76 3.83 -15.06
CA ALA A 273 15.64 4.83 -16.11
C ALA A 273 15.02 6.15 -15.62
N PHE A 274 14.03 6.09 -14.71
CA PHE A 274 13.50 7.30 -14.06
C PHE A 274 14.55 7.99 -13.20
N ILE A 275 15.33 7.26 -12.41
CA ILE A 275 16.38 7.85 -11.57
C ILE A 275 17.44 8.59 -12.42
N GLU A 276 17.86 8.00 -13.55
CA GLU A 276 18.74 8.67 -14.50
C GLU A 276 18.09 9.95 -15.08
N SER A 277 16.80 9.86 -15.44
CA SER A 277 16.04 10.99 -15.96
C SER A 277 15.92 12.13 -14.94
N PHE A 278 15.66 11.81 -13.68
CA PHE A 278 15.56 12.77 -12.59
C PHE A 278 16.86 13.51 -12.34
N CYS A 279 18.01 12.87 -12.55
CA CYS A 279 19.32 13.54 -12.50
C CYS A 279 19.51 14.59 -13.60
N SER A 280 18.71 14.54 -14.67
CA SER A 280 18.78 15.51 -15.77
C SER A 280 17.88 16.73 -15.58
N LEU A 281 16.91 16.69 -14.65
CA LEU A 281 16.00 17.80 -14.36
C LEU A 281 16.77 19.08 -13.93
N PRO A 282 16.48 20.24 -14.54
CA PRO A 282 16.96 21.54 -14.07
C PRO A 282 16.62 21.83 -12.60
N LEU A 283 17.43 22.66 -11.94
CA LEU A 283 17.28 22.94 -10.51
C LEU A 283 16.48 24.22 -10.23
N ALA A 284 16.44 25.15 -11.18
CA ALA A 284 15.82 26.45 -11.00
C ALA A 284 15.37 27.05 -12.34
N ALA A 285 14.51 28.06 -12.26
CA ALA A 285 14.18 28.92 -13.40
C ALA A 285 14.17 30.41 -13.01
N ILE A 286 14.51 31.27 -13.96
CA ILE A 286 14.22 32.70 -13.91
C ILE A 286 13.03 33.00 -14.82
N VAL A 287 11.92 33.39 -14.20
CA VAL A 287 10.70 33.76 -14.91
C VAL A 287 10.64 35.27 -15.09
N ASN A 288 10.46 35.71 -16.33
CA ASN A 288 10.32 37.10 -16.75
C ASN A 288 11.43 38.03 -16.24
N LYS A 289 12.63 37.49 -15.99
CA LYS A 289 13.78 38.19 -15.36
C LYS A 289 13.46 38.80 -13.99
N GLN A 290 12.39 38.34 -13.34
CA GLN A 290 11.83 38.91 -12.12
C GLN A 290 11.75 37.90 -10.99
N PHE A 291 11.46 36.64 -11.28
CA PHE A 291 11.20 35.63 -10.27
C PHE A 291 12.23 34.52 -10.32
N LEU A 292 12.87 34.22 -9.19
CA LEU A 292 13.59 32.96 -9.02
C LEU A 292 12.56 31.89 -8.64
N CYS A 293 12.46 30.85 -9.46
CA CYS A 293 11.58 29.71 -9.25
C CYS A 293 12.43 28.48 -8.91
N ILE A 294 12.19 27.88 -7.74
CA ILE A 294 12.94 26.75 -7.18
C ILE A 294 12.00 25.87 -6.37
N HIS A 295 12.32 24.60 -6.15
CA HIS A 295 11.47 23.73 -5.32
C HIS A 295 11.51 24.11 -3.84
N GLY A 296 12.72 24.00 -3.29
CA GLY A 296 13.11 24.27 -1.91
C GLY A 296 13.19 25.77 -1.63
N GLY A 297 14.41 26.23 -1.34
CA GLY A 297 14.61 27.59 -0.88
C GLY A 297 16.05 28.08 -1.06
N LEU A 298 16.39 29.12 -0.29
CA LEU A 298 17.73 29.70 -0.32
C LEU A 298 18.74 28.85 0.44
N SER A 299 20.01 29.01 0.06
CA SER A 299 21.17 28.40 0.72
C SER A 299 22.10 29.47 1.27
N PRO A 300 22.83 29.20 2.37
CA PRO A 300 23.98 30.01 2.78
C PRO A 300 25.05 30.15 1.68
N GLU A 301 25.15 29.16 0.78
CA GLU A 301 26.09 29.14 -0.35
C GLU A 301 25.53 29.82 -1.61
N LEU A 302 24.25 30.22 -1.60
CA LEU A 302 23.59 30.86 -2.74
C LEU A 302 23.70 32.39 -2.64
N HIS A 303 24.65 32.98 -3.37
CA HIS A 303 24.87 34.42 -3.36
C HIS A 303 24.44 35.11 -4.63
N SER A 304 24.49 34.40 -5.76
CA SER A 304 24.17 34.88 -7.09
C SER A 304 23.54 33.79 -7.95
N LEU A 305 22.83 34.17 -9.01
CA LEU A 305 22.28 33.22 -9.98
C LEU A 305 23.35 32.36 -10.67
N TYR A 306 24.59 32.87 -10.75
CA TYR A 306 25.73 32.14 -11.31
C TYR A 306 26.13 30.92 -10.47
N ASP A 307 25.88 30.95 -9.15
CA ASP A 307 26.20 29.83 -8.27
C ASP A 307 25.36 28.59 -8.63
N ILE A 308 24.10 28.79 -9.03
CA ILE A 308 23.22 27.71 -9.51
C ILE A 308 23.74 27.11 -10.83
N GLN A 309 24.19 27.96 -11.75
CA GLN A 309 24.69 27.51 -13.06
C GLN A 309 25.95 26.62 -12.96
N ARG A 310 26.72 26.74 -11.88
CA ARG A 310 27.98 25.98 -11.68
C ARG A 310 27.79 24.60 -11.06
N ILE A 311 26.59 24.27 -10.59
CA ILE A 311 26.31 22.98 -9.95
C ILE A 311 26.45 21.85 -10.98
N ASN A 312 27.16 20.78 -10.66
CA ASN A 312 26.97 19.53 -11.41
C ASN A 312 25.69 18.85 -10.91
N ARG A 313 24.59 19.00 -11.64
CA ARG A 313 23.26 18.47 -11.27
C ARG A 313 23.05 17.00 -11.62
N PHE A 314 23.86 16.44 -12.53
CA PHE A 314 23.74 15.08 -13.09
C PHE A 314 24.21 14.00 -12.11
N ARG A 315 23.58 13.95 -10.95
CA ARG A 315 23.89 13.05 -9.83
C ARG A 315 22.73 13.01 -8.84
N GLU A 316 22.80 12.08 -7.90
CA GLU A 316 21.94 12.13 -6.73
C GLU A 316 22.16 13.42 -5.92
N PRO A 317 21.10 14.03 -5.37
CA PRO A 317 21.23 15.17 -4.48
C PRO A 317 22.11 14.79 -3.28
N PRO A 318 23.10 15.61 -2.91
CA PRO A 318 23.91 15.35 -1.72
C PRO A 318 23.07 15.59 -0.46
N THR A 319 23.51 15.09 0.69
CA THR A 319 22.84 15.35 1.98
C THR A 319 23.05 16.77 2.50
N HIS A 320 24.00 17.52 1.93
CA HIS A 320 24.36 18.89 2.31
C HIS A 320 24.91 19.69 1.12
N GLY A 321 24.98 21.01 1.27
CA GLY A 321 25.49 21.94 0.26
C GLY A 321 24.41 22.49 -0.66
N LEU A 322 24.79 23.42 -1.54
CA LEU A 322 23.85 24.21 -2.35
C LEU A 322 22.75 23.41 -3.08
N MET A 323 23.09 22.27 -3.71
CA MET A 323 22.09 21.44 -4.41
C MET A 323 21.05 20.82 -3.47
N CYS A 324 21.46 20.45 -2.24
CA CYS A 324 20.52 19.98 -1.21
C CYS A 324 19.58 21.12 -0.83
N ASP A 325 20.13 22.30 -0.55
CA ASP A 325 19.37 23.43 -0.05
C ASP A 325 18.35 23.98 -1.05
N LEU A 326 18.68 24.01 -2.34
CA LEU A 326 17.74 24.39 -3.40
C LEU A 326 16.50 23.48 -3.46
N LEU A 327 16.60 22.25 -2.94
CA LEU A 327 15.53 21.25 -2.94
C LEU A 327 14.84 21.13 -1.57
N TRP A 328 15.50 21.45 -0.46
CA TRP A 328 15.05 21.14 0.91
C TRP A 328 14.87 22.34 1.85
N ALA A 329 15.39 23.52 1.50
CA ALA A 329 15.29 24.66 2.40
C ALA A 329 13.86 25.20 2.49
N ASP A 330 13.47 25.67 3.68
CA ASP A 330 12.13 26.20 3.95
C ASP A 330 12.21 27.63 4.50
N PRO A 331 11.19 28.48 4.30
CA PRO A 331 11.07 29.72 5.05
C PRO A 331 10.84 29.41 6.54
N LEU A 332 11.38 30.24 7.43
CA LEU A 332 11.13 30.10 8.87
C LEU A 332 9.62 30.16 9.18
N GLU A 333 9.14 29.47 10.22
CA GLU A 333 7.71 29.48 10.58
C GLU A 333 7.18 30.91 10.86
N GLU A 334 7.96 31.69 11.62
CA GLU A 334 7.71 33.12 11.90
C GLU A 334 8.28 34.06 10.81
N PHE A 335 8.43 33.61 9.55
CA PHE A 335 9.05 34.40 8.47
C PHE A 335 8.45 35.81 8.33
N GLY A 336 9.29 36.83 8.38
CA GLY A 336 8.93 38.23 8.40
C GLY A 336 8.56 38.80 9.78
N GLN A 337 8.55 38.00 10.84
CA GLN A 337 8.34 38.43 12.23
C GLN A 337 9.43 37.87 13.15
N GLU A 338 10.60 37.61 12.58
CA GLU A 338 11.69 36.92 13.27
C GLU A 338 12.24 37.73 14.46
N LYS A 339 12.49 37.04 15.57
CA LYS A 339 13.15 37.61 16.76
C LYS A 339 14.68 37.59 16.64
N GLU A 340 15.23 36.60 15.96
CA GLU A 340 16.66 36.45 15.73
C GLU A 340 17.08 37.03 14.37
N ILE A 341 18.29 37.60 14.29
CA ILE A 341 18.82 38.27 13.09
C ILE A 341 19.61 37.29 12.20
N ALA A 342 19.54 35.98 12.47
CA ALA A 342 20.22 34.98 11.64
C ALA A 342 19.60 34.92 10.23
N TYR A 343 20.44 34.79 9.20
CA TYR A 343 19.96 34.60 7.83
C TYR A 343 19.48 33.16 7.59
N PHE A 344 20.17 32.21 8.20
CA PHE A 344 19.91 30.78 8.05
C PHE A 344 19.99 30.10 9.42
N LEU A 345 19.04 29.21 9.68
CA LEU A 345 18.97 28.36 10.86
C LEU A 345 18.87 26.91 10.41
N HIS A 346 19.34 25.95 11.21
CA HIS A 346 19.20 24.54 10.81
C HIS A 346 17.73 24.12 10.71
N ASN A 347 17.34 23.46 9.61
CA ASN A 347 15.98 22.98 9.42
C ASN A 347 15.74 21.65 10.15
N HIS A 348 15.32 21.76 11.41
CA HIS A 348 14.99 20.60 12.25
C HIS A 348 13.69 19.89 11.83
N VAL A 349 12.83 20.54 11.03
CA VAL A 349 11.63 19.89 10.46
C VAL A 349 12.06 18.89 9.42
N ARG A 350 12.95 19.27 8.49
CA ARG A 350 13.47 18.37 7.45
C ARG A 350 14.60 17.45 7.92
N GLY A 351 15.36 17.86 8.93
CA GLY A 351 16.54 17.11 9.42
C GLY A 351 17.79 17.28 8.54
N CYS A 352 17.70 18.10 7.49
CA CYS A 352 18.80 18.53 6.63
C CYS A 352 18.52 19.98 6.18
N SER A 353 19.50 20.62 5.52
CA SER A 353 19.35 21.99 5.01
C SER A 353 19.00 23.03 6.10
N TYR A 354 18.39 24.14 5.69
CA TYR A 354 18.21 25.36 6.48
C TYR A 354 16.80 25.95 6.38
N PHE A 355 16.37 26.57 7.46
CA PHE A 355 15.36 27.61 7.42
C PHE A 355 16.02 28.91 6.97
N PHE A 356 15.46 29.56 5.95
CA PHE A 356 15.90 30.89 5.51
C PHE A 356 14.92 31.96 6.00
N THR A 357 15.45 33.14 6.32
CA THR A 357 14.67 34.24 6.93
C THR A 357 14.32 35.35 5.93
N TYR A 358 13.40 36.23 6.32
CA TYR A 358 13.00 37.38 5.52
C TYR A 358 14.18 38.33 5.22
N PRO A 359 15.09 38.64 6.17
CA PRO A 359 16.32 39.37 5.88
C PRO A 359 17.21 38.69 4.83
N ALA A 360 17.41 37.37 4.93
CA ALA A 360 18.20 36.61 3.94
C ALA A 360 17.59 36.72 2.54
N THR A 361 16.27 36.60 2.47
CA THR A 361 15.50 36.73 1.22
C THR A 361 15.63 38.12 0.62
N CYS A 362 15.42 39.18 1.41
CA CYS A 362 15.52 40.56 0.92
C CYS A 362 16.92 40.85 0.39
N ASN A 363 17.96 40.44 1.13
CA ASN A 363 19.35 40.61 0.71
C ASN A 363 19.64 39.89 -0.62
N PHE A 364 19.15 38.66 -0.79
CA PHE A 364 19.32 37.92 -2.04
C PHE A 364 18.58 38.59 -3.21
N LEU A 365 17.32 38.99 -3.02
CA LEU A 365 16.50 39.64 -4.04
C LEU A 365 17.10 40.97 -4.50
N GLU A 366 17.53 41.82 -3.56
CA GLU A 366 18.17 43.12 -3.88
C GLU A 366 19.48 42.93 -4.64
N LYS A 367 20.35 42.01 -4.16
CA LYS A 367 21.63 41.72 -4.80
C LYS A 367 21.49 41.21 -6.24
N ASN A 368 20.46 40.39 -6.49
CA ASN A 368 20.22 39.78 -7.80
C ASN A 368 19.19 40.53 -8.66
N LYS A 369 18.68 41.68 -8.18
CA LYS A 369 17.67 42.51 -8.85
C LYS A 369 16.40 41.72 -9.22
N LEU A 370 15.96 40.86 -8.31
CA LEU A 370 14.75 40.05 -8.45
C LEU A 370 13.60 40.63 -7.62
N LEU A 371 12.37 40.29 -8.01
CA LEU A 371 11.14 40.76 -7.39
C LEU A 371 10.66 39.84 -6.26
N SER A 372 10.70 38.52 -6.48
CA SER A 372 10.26 37.50 -5.51
C SER A 372 10.91 36.15 -5.79
N ILE A 373 10.88 35.27 -4.80
CA ILE A 373 11.10 33.83 -4.96
C ILE A 373 9.72 33.15 -5.07
N ILE A 374 9.58 32.21 -6.01
CA ILE A 374 8.40 31.34 -6.14
C ILE A 374 8.88 29.91 -5.87
N ARG A 375 8.23 29.23 -4.92
CA ARG A 375 8.66 27.91 -4.46
C ARG A 375 7.49 26.99 -4.13
N ALA A 376 7.76 25.71 -3.83
CA ALA A 376 6.74 24.69 -3.58
C ALA A 376 6.99 23.95 -2.23
N HIS A 377 7.07 22.61 -2.20
CA HIS A 377 7.60 21.75 -1.11
C HIS A 377 6.87 21.72 0.25
N GLU A 378 6.10 22.76 0.60
CA GLU A 378 5.31 22.81 1.83
C GLU A 378 3.81 22.85 1.50
N ALA A 379 3.07 21.84 1.94
CA ALA A 379 1.62 21.79 1.82
C ALA A 379 0.96 23.05 2.42
N GLN A 380 -0.02 23.61 1.70
CA GLN A 380 -0.78 24.79 2.12
C GLN A 380 -2.28 24.49 2.05
N ASP A 381 -3.04 24.87 3.09
CA ASP A 381 -4.49 24.65 3.14
C ASP A 381 -5.22 25.33 1.95
N ALA A 382 -4.80 26.54 1.60
CA ALA A 382 -5.32 27.26 0.44
C ALA A 382 -4.65 26.86 -0.90
N GLY A 383 -3.68 25.95 -0.89
CA GLY A 383 -2.86 25.62 -2.06
C GLY A 383 -1.79 26.67 -2.39
N TYR A 384 -1.70 27.76 -1.63
CA TYR A 384 -0.63 28.76 -1.76
C TYR A 384 -0.43 29.54 -0.46
N ARG A 385 0.71 30.22 -0.35
CA ARG A 385 1.00 31.19 0.71
C ARG A 385 1.83 32.34 0.17
N MET A 386 1.38 33.57 0.40
CA MET A 386 2.16 34.77 0.13
C MET A 386 2.82 35.23 1.43
N TYR A 387 4.14 35.38 1.43
CA TYR A 387 4.89 35.81 2.60
C TYR A 387 5.01 37.34 2.67
N ARG A 388 5.69 37.84 3.70
CA ARG A 388 5.88 39.27 3.95
C ARG A 388 6.37 39.99 2.69
N LYS A 389 5.78 41.15 2.41
CA LYS A 389 6.16 42.01 1.29
C LYS A 389 7.52 42.64 1.52
N THR A 390 8.34 42.73 0.47
CA THR A 390 9.58 43.50 0.51
C THR A 390 9.27 44.98 0.74
N ARG A 391 10.18 45.70 1.40
CA ARG A 391 10.01 47.15 1.63
C ARG A 391 10.24 47.97 0.36
N THR A 392 11.06 47.48 -0.54
CA THR A 392 11.50 48.18 -1.76
C THR A 392 10.46 48.12 -2.87
N THR A 393 9.81 46.97 -3.08
CA THR A 393 8.86 46.78 -4.19
C THR A 393 7.40 46.67 -3.73
N GLY A 394 7.16 46.43 -2.44
CA GLY A 394 5.80 46.18 -1.93
C GLY A 394 5.19 44.87 -2.41
N PHE A 395 5.98 44.01 -3.05
CA PHE A 395 5.58 42.70 -3.57
C PHE A 395 5.96 41.60 -2.55
N PRO A 396 5.19 40.49 -2.42
CA PRO A 396 5.58 39.35 -1.58
C PRO A 396 7.02 38.92 -1.88
N SER A 397 7.85 38.74 -0.84
CA SER A 397 9.25 38.32 -1.04
C SER A 397 9.39 36.85 -1.44
N VAL A 398 8.45 36.02 -0.94
CA VAL A 398 8.37 34.58 -1.22
C VAL A 398 6.90 34.24 -1.47
N ILE A 399 6.68 33.30 -2.38
CA ILE A 399 5.38 32.71 -2.64
C ILE A 399 5.56 31.19 -2.64
N THR A 400 4.81 30.49 -1.79
CA THR A 400 4.69 29.02 -1.85
C THR A 400 3.46 28.67 -2.69
N ILE A 401 3.60 27.80 -3.67
CA ILE A 401 2.52 27.23 -4.48
C ILE A 401 2.49 25.71 -4.30
N PHE A 402 1.31 25.15 -4.07
CA PHE A 402 1.13 23.72 -3.81
C PHE A 402 -0.03 23.19 -4.66
N SER A 403 0.23 22.18 -5.47
CA SER A 403 -0.68 21.77 -6.55
C SER A 403 -1.33 20.39 -6.36
N ALA A 404 -1.19 19.79 -5.17
CA ALA A 404 -1.82 18.53 -4.78
C ALA A 404 -3.02 18.78 -3.82
N PRO A 405 -4.28 18.76 -4.31
CA PRO A 405 -5.45 19.00 -3.47
C PRO A 405 -5.80 17.76 -2.64
N ASN A 406 -6.39 17.97 -1.45
CA ASN A 406 -6.68 16.90 -0.50
C ASN A 406 -5.51 15.90 -0.34
N TYR A 407 -4.32 16.46 -0.11
CA TYR A 407 -3.08 15.71 -0.06
C TYR A 407 -3.19 14.51 0.91
N LEU A 408 -2.67 13.36 0.48
CA LEU A 408 -2.77 12.06 1.17
C LEU A 408 -4.21 11.59 1.46
N ASP A 409 -5.20 12.11 0.75
CA ASP A 409 -6.63 11.88 1.01
C ASP A 409 -7.15 12.34 2.39
N GLN A 410 -6.32 13.09 3.15
CA GLN A 410 -6.56 13.40 4.55
C GLN A 410 -6.49 14.89 4.87
N TYR A 411 -5.64 15.65 4.18
CA TYR A 411 -5.39 17.06 4.54
C TYR A 411 -6.58 17.98 4.31
N GLY A 412 -7.49 17.63 3.40
CA GLY A 412 -8.65 18.48 3.07
C GLY A 412 -8.31 19.82 2.40
N ASN A 413 -7.03 20.04 2.04
CA ASN A 413 -6.56 21.28 1.45
C ASN A 413 -7.04 21.49 0.01
N LYS A 414 -7.04 22.74 -0.43
CA LYS A 414 -7.09 23.12 -1.85
C LYS A 414 -5.71 23.00 -2.48
N ALA A 415 -5.69 22.89 -3.81
CA ALA A 415 -4.50 23.13 -4.61
C ALA A 415 -4.61 24.47 -5.32
N ALA A 416 -3.48 24.99 -5.80
CA ALA A 416 -3.46 26.15 -6.66
C ALA A 416 -2.38 26.09 -7.74
N VAL A 417 -2.57 26.87 -8.80
CA VAL A 417 -1.54 27.25 -9.78
C VAL A 417 -1.44 28.77 -9.87
N LEU A 418 -0.25 29.27 -10.18
CA LEU A 418 0.03 30.69 -10.36
C LEU A 418 0.09 31.00 -11.85
N LYS A 419 -0.86 31.79 -12.35
CA LYS A 419 -0.86 32.29 -13.73
C LYS A 419 -0.31 33.71 -13.75
N TYR A 420 0.80 33.91 -14.44
CA TYR A 420 1.40 35.23 -14.62
C TYR A 420 1.28 35.67 -16.07
N GLU A 421 0.49 36.71 -16.31
CA GLU A 421 0.18 37.25 -17.63
C GLU A 421 -0.15 38.74 -17.53
N ASN A 422 0.25 39.55 -18.51
CA ASN A 422 -0.03 41.00 -18.53
C ASN A 422 0.42 41.74 -17.26
N ASN A 423 1.56 41.35 -16.68
CA ASN A 423 2.08 41.84 -15.39
C ASN A 423 1.15 41.60 -14.19
N VAL A 424 0.13 40.74 -14.33
CA VAL A 424 -0.80 40.36 -13.27
C VAL A 424 -0.52 38.93 -12.86
N MET A 425 -0.36 38.73 -11.55
CA MET A 425 -0.25 37.41 -10.94
C MET A 425 -1.63 36.98 -10.42
N ASN A 426 -2.17 35.92 -11.00
CA ASN A 426 -3.48 35.37 -10.65
C ASN A 426 -3.31 33.95 -10.10
N ILE A 427 -3.85 33.72 -8.91
CA ILE A 427 -3.82 32.40 -8.28
C ILE A 427 -5.14 31.70 -8.56
N ARG A 428 -5.08 30.55 -9.23
CA ARG A 428 -6.25 29.72 -9.54
C ARG A 428 -6.26 28.51 -8.63
N GLN A 429 -7.20 28.47 -7.70
CA GLN A 429 -7.39 27.34 -6.80
C GLN A 429 -8.30 26.28 -7.42
N PHE A 430 -8.11 25.02 -7.03
CA PHE A 430 -8.96 23.90 -7.39
C PHE A 430 -9.03 22.85 -6.27
N ASN A 431 -10.09 22.03 -6.29
CA ASN A 431 -10.32 20.97 -5.31
C ASN A 431 -9.92 19.60 -5.90
N CYS A 432 -9.91 18.57 -5.06
CA CYS A 432 -9.55 17.20 -5.47
C CYS A 432 -10.59 16.56 -6.38
N THR A 433 -10.10 15.60 -7.16
CA THR A 433 -10.85 14.78 -8.12
C THR A 433 -10.86 13.33 -7.63
N PRO A 434 -11.98 12.60 -7.74
CA PRO A 434 -11.99 11.18 -7.42
C PRO A 434 -10.96 10.40 -8.22
N HIS A 435 -10.27 9.47 -7.56
CA HIS A 435 -9.34 8.54 -8.18
C HIS A 435 -9.61 7.09 -7.75
N PRO A 436 -9.15 6.09 -8.51
CA PRO A 436 -9.21 4.69 -8.12
C PRO A 436 -8.51 4.42 -6.80
N PHE A 437 -9.04 3.43 -6.08
CA PHE A 437 -8.49 3.00 -4.81
C PHE A 437 -7.41 1.94 -5.02
N TRP A 438 -6.29 2.12 -4.32
CA TRP A 438 -5.21 1.14 -4.23
C TRP A 438 -4.98 0.78 -2.76
N LEU A 439 -4.81 -0.52 -2.50
CA LEU A 439 -4.34 -0.98 -1.20
C LEU A 439 -2.89 -0.50 -0.96
N THR A 440 -2.54 -0.39 0.31
CA THR A 440 -1.22 0.11 0.70
C THR A 440 -0.10 -0.69 0.05
N ASN A 441 0.90 0.02 -0.48
CA ASN A 441 2.09 -0.58 -1.09
C ASN A 441 1.75 -1.52 -2.27
N PHE A 442 0.69 -1.21 -3.02
CA PHE A 442 0.20 -1.98 -4.17
C PHE A 442 -0.07 -3.46 -3.85
N MET A 443 -0.45 -3.74 -2.60
CA MET A 443 -0.75 -5.09 -2.14
C MET A 443 -1.96 -5.65 -2.88
N ASN A 444 -1.87 -6.90 -3.37
CA ASN A 444 -3.03 -7.56 -3.94
C ASN A 444 -3.97 -8.06 -2.81
N VAL A 445 -5.24 -8.24 -3.16
CA VAL A 445 -6.29 -8.61 -2.20
C VAL A 445 -6.03 -9.95 -1.51
N PHE A 446 -5.33 -10.89 -2.13
CA PHE A 446 -4.99 -12.16 -1.50
C PHE A 446 -3.93 -11.99 -0.41
N THR A 447 -2.85 -11.26 -0.71
CA THR A 447 -1.81 -10.95 0.29
C THR A 447 -2.41 -10.23 1.49
N TRP A 448 -3.37 -9.33 1.25
CA TRP A 448 -4.07 -8.60 2.30
C TRP A 448 -5.02 -9.49 3.11
N SER A 449 -5.86 -10.31 2.46
CA SER A 449 -6.93 -11.05 3.15
C SER A 449 -6.48 -12.39 3.73
N LEU A 450 -5.43 -13.01 3.19
CA LEU A 450 -5.03 -14.38 3.57
C LEU A 450 -4.63 -14.51 5.05
N PRO A 451 -3.92 -13.55 5.68
CA PRO A 451 -3.66 -13.59 7.12
C PRO A 451 -4.96 -13.60 7.94
N PHE A 452 -5.93 -12.76 7.56
CA PHE A 452 -7.24 -12.70 8.20
C PHE A 452 -8.00 -14.03 8.06
N VAL A 453 -8.06 -14.57 6.85
CA VAL A 453 -8.73 -15.86 6.59
C VAL A 453 -8.06 -16.97 7.39
N GLY A 454 -6.73 -17.02 7.41
CA GLY A 454 -5.95 -17.98 8.19
C GLY A 454 -6.26 -17.92 9.68
N GLU A 455 -6.30 -16.71 10.26
CA GLU A 455 -6.68 -16.50 11.66
C GLU A 455 -8.11 -17.01 11.92
N LYS A 456 -9.11 -16.55 11.16
CA LYS A 456 -10.52 -16.90 11.42
C LYS A 456 -10.83 -18.37 11.23
N VAL A 457 -10.23 -19.02 10.23
CA VAL A 457 -10.36 -20.48 10.07
C VAL A 457 -9.74 -21.20 11.25
N THR A 458 -8.59 -20.73 11.74
CA THR A 458 -7.92 -21.33 12.90
C THR A 458 -8.74 -21.12 14.18
N ASP A 459 -9.30 -19.94 14.40
CA ASP A 459 -10.21 -19.62 15.51
C ASP A 459 -11.44 -20.55 15.50
N MET A 460 -12.04 -20.73 14.31
CA MET A 460 -13.18 -21.64 14.12
C MET A 460 -12.80 -23.08 14.46
N LEU A 461 -11.64 -23.56 13.98
CA LEU A 461 -11.16 -24.92 14.27
C LEU A 461 -10.89 -25.11 15.77
N LEU A 462 -10.31 -24.11 16.43
CA LEU A 462 -10.09 -24.13 17.88
C LEU A 462 -11.42 -24.18 18.65
N ALA A 463 -12.42 -23.41 18.24
CA ALA A 463 -13.75 -23.44 18.84
C ALA A 463 -14.41 -24.82 18.67
N ILE A 464 -14.35 -25.40 17.47
CA ILE A 464 -14.90 -26.75 17.19
C ILE A 464 -14.20 -27.79 18.06
N LEU A 465 -12.86 -27.77 18.12
CA LEU A 465 -12.08 -28.71 18.94
C LEU A 465 -12.38 -28.53 20.45
N GLY A 466 -12.63 -27.30 20.89
CA GLY A 466 -13.11 -27.01 22.24
C GLY A 466 -14.40 -27.76 22.59
N THR A 467 -15.40 -27.76 21.69
CA THR A 467 -16.68 -28.45 21.93
C THR A 467 -16.55 -29.97 21.97
N LEU A 468 -15.65 -30.55 21.17
CA LEU A 468 -15.39 -31.99 21.19
C LEU A 468 -14.75 -32.43 22.51
N SER A 469 -13.91 -31.57 23.11
CA SER A 469 -13.27 -31.87 24.40
C SER A 469 -14.27 -31.99 25.56
N GLU A 470 -15.35 -31.20 25.56
CA GLU A 470 -16.36 -31.24 26.62
C GLU A 470 -17.26 -32.48 26.51
N LYS A 471 -17.61 -32.88 25.28
CA LYS A 471 -18.42 -34.08 25.03
C LYS A 471 -17.66 -35.37 25.27
N GLU A 472 -16.41 -35.46 24.82
CA GLU A 472 -15.59 -36.64 25.08
C GLU A 472 -15.26 -36.83 26.57
N MET A 473 -15.18 -35.76 27.37
CA MET A 473 -15.06 -35.88 28.84
C MET A 473 -16.33 -36.44 29.49
N GLN A 474 -17.52 -36.09 28.98
CA GLN A 474 -18.79 -36.63 29.49
C GLN A 474 -18.98 -38.11 29.14
N GLU A 475 -18.43 -38.58 28.01
CA GLU A 475 -18.50 -39.98 27.59
C GLU A 475 -17.41 -40.87 28.24
N ASN A 476 -16.33 -40.31 28.79
CA ASN A 476 -15.23 -41.05 29.41
C ASN A 476 -15.23 -41.07 30.94
N GLU A 477 -16.29 -40.61 31.63
CA GLU A 477 -16.45 -40.97 33.05
C GLU A 477 -16.78 -42.47 33.15
N PRO A 478 -15.89 -43.31 33.72
CA PRO A 478 -16.14 -44.73 33.78
C PRO A 478 -17.21 -45.01 34.82
N SER A 479 -18.41 -45.35 34.37
CA SER A 479 -19.31 -46.14 35.19
C SER A 479 -18.72 -47.55 35.32
N SER A 480 -18.11 -47.81 36.48
CA SER A 480 -17.64 -49.10 37.03
C SER A 480 -16.32 -49.73 36.51
N PRO A 481 -15.50 -50.33 37.40
CA PRO A 481 -14.23 -50.97 37.05
C PRO A 481 -14.44 -52.42 36.58
N ALA A 482 -13.82 -52.81 35.46
CA ALA A 482 -13.81 -54.19 34.96
C ALA A 482 -12.40 -54.56 34.42
N PRO A 483 -12.05 -55.87 34.36
CA PRO A 483 -10.76 -56.38 34.81
C PRO A 483 -9.61 -56.36 33.79
N ALA A 484 -8.40 -56.34 34.34
CA ALA A 484 -7.13 -56.24 33.64
C ALA A 484 -6.69 -57.57 33.00
N SER A 485 -6.71 -57.68 31.66
CA SER A 485 -5.80 -58.60 30.94
C SER A 485 -5.66 -58.38 29.42
N SER A 486 -6.39 -57.47 28.77
CA SER A 486 -6.18 -57.10 27.35
C SER A 486 -5.78 -55.63 27.13
N ALA A 487 -5.49 -54.90 28.20
CA ALA A 487 -5.48 -53.44 28.20
C ALA A 487 -4.21 -52.77 27.63
N SER A 488 -3.09 -53.48 27.40
CA SER A 488 -1.81 -52.81 27.11
C SER A 488 -1.73 -52.21 25.70
N SER A 489 -2.13 -52.93 24.64
CA SER A 489 -2.02 -52.42 23.26
C SER A 489 -3.10 -51.40 22.90
N GLU A 490 -4.31 -51.54 23.46
CA GLU A 490 -5.39 -50.54 23.28
C GLU A 490 -5.13 -49.27 24.10
N ALA A 491 -4.53 -49.40 25.30
CA ALA A 491 -4.10 -48.23 26.09
C ALA A 491 -2.97 -47.47 25.40
N GLU A 492 -1.95 -48.16 24.84
CA GLU A 492 -0.88 -47.52 24.07
C GLU A 492 -1.41 -46.84 22.80
N ALA A 493 -2.31 -47.48 22.05
CA ALA A 493 -2.94 -46.87 20.88
C ALA A 493 -3.83 -45.66 21.23
N ALA A 494 -4.55 -45.72 22.36
CA ALA A 494 -5.32 -44.59 22.88
C ALA A 494 -4.41 -43.44 23.33
N GLU A 495 -3.27 -43.74 23.95
CA GLU A 495 -2.27 -42.76 24.38
C GLU A 495 -1.56 -42.10 23.20
N PHE A 496 -1.20 -42.87 22.15
CA PHE A 496 -0.67 -42.31 20.90
C PHE A 496 -1.68 -41.38 20.21
N ARG A 497 -2.97 -41.76 20.16
CA ARG A 497 -4.05 -40.90 19.64
C ARG A 497 -4.23 -39.63 20.49
N ARG A 498 -4.12 -39.71 21.81
CA ARG A 498 -4.14 -38.56 22.73
C ARG A 498 -2.95 -37.62 22.49
N GLN A 499 -1.73 -38.16 22.37
CA GLN A 499 -0.51 -37.41 22.07
C GLN A 499 -0.60 -36.70 20.71
N ALA A 500 -1.12 -37.38 19.69
CA ALA A 500 -1.32 -36.82 18.36
C ALA A 500 -2.35 -35.67 18.35
N ARG A 501 -3.46 -35.80 19.10
CA ARG A 501 -4.46 -34.72 19.26
C ARG A 501 -3.88 -33.52 20.02
N ARG A 502 -3.09 -33.77 21.06
CA ARG A 502 -2.37 -32.74 21.81
C ARG A 502 -1.43 -31.93 20.92
N ASN A 503 -0.62 -32.61 20.11
CA ASN A 503 0.31 -31.98 19.19
C ASN A 503 -0.43 -31.19 18.11
N LYS A 504 -1.57 -31.69 17.61
CA LYS A 504 -2.43 -30.97 16.66
C LYS A 504 -2.97 -29.66 17.24
N ILE A 505 -3.43 -29.66 18.49
CA ILE A 505 -3.98 -28.45 19.13
C ILE A 505 -2.90 -27.42 19.42
N LEU A 506 -1.73 -27.86 19.88
CA LEU A 506 -0.59 -26.96 20.08
C LEU A 506 -0.10 -26.38 18.75
N ALA A 507 -0.09 -27.17 17.67
CA ALA A 507 0.24 -26.69 16.34
C ALA A 507 -0.78 -25.67 15.81
N ILE A 508 -2.08 -25.92 15.98
CA ILE A 508 -3.16 -25.00 15.59
C ILE A 508 -3.09 -23.70 16.42
N GLY A 509 -2.83 -23.79 17.72
CA GLY A 509 -2.63 -22.62 18.58
C GLY A 509 -1.42 -21.77 18.20
N ARG A 510 -0.31 -22.41 17.81
CA ARG A 510 0.87 -21.71 17.26
C ARG A 510 0.54 -21.01 15.93
N LEU A 511 -0.14 -21.70 15.02
CA LEU A 511 -0.56 -21.14 13.73
C LEU A 511 -1.48 -19.92 13.89
N SER A 512 -2.47 -19.98 14.80
CA SER A 512 -3.36 -18.85 15.10
C SER A 512 -2.57 -17.59 15.47
N ARG A 513 -1.56 -17.73 16.35
CA ARG A 513 -0.73 -16.60 16.79
C ARG A 513 0.20 -16.06 15.72
N VAL A 514 0.74 -16.93 14.87
CA VAL A 514 1.52 -16.50 13.70
C VAL A 514 0.64 -15.71 12.73
N PHE A 515 -0.56 -16.22 12.40
CA PHE A 515 -1.50 -15.49 11.55
C PHE A 515 -1.97 -14.18 12.19
N HIS A 516 -2.12 -14.13 13.51
CA HIS A 516 -2.42 -12.90 14.23
C HIS A 516 -1.31 -11.86 14.09
N VAL A 517 -0.03 -12.26 14.19
CA VAL A 517 1.10 -11.33 13.95
C VAL A 517 1.16 -10.88 12.50
N LEU A 518 1.05 -11.80 11.55
CA LEU A 518 1.05 -11.46 10.12
C LEU A 518 -0.12 -10.56 9.74
N ARG A 519 -1.28 -10.76 10.36
CA ARG A 519 -2.44 -9.88 10.22
C ARG A 519 -2.14 -8.51 10.81
N LYS A 520 -1.65 -8.43 12.04
CA LYS A 520 -1.30 -7.17 12.69
C LYS A 520 -0.21 -6.40 11.92
N GLU A 521 0.70 -7.10 11.26
CA GLU A 521 1.69 -6.51 10.36
C GLU A 521 1.01 -5.99 9.08
N SER A 522 0.13 -6.77 8.45
CA SER A 522 -0.63 -6.35 7.27
C SER A 522 -1.56 -5.16 7.55
N GLU A 523 -2.25 -5.18 8.68
CA GLU A 523 -3.07 -4.08 9.20
C GLU A 523 -2.20 -2.91 9.62
N GLY A 524 -1.07 -3.15 10.29
CA GLY A 524 -0.11 -2.12 10.67
C GLY A 524 0.49 -1.40 9.48
N VAL A 525 0.80 -2.10 8.38
CA VAL A 525 1.24 -1.48 7.12
C VAL A 525 0.12 -0.65 6.48
N ALA A 526 -1.14 -1.07 6.60
CA ALA A 526 -2.29 -0.30 6.14
C ALA A 526 -2.58 0.92 7.04
N GLU A 527 -2.49 0.75 8.35
CA GLU A 527 -2.66 1.78 9.39
C GLU A 527 -1.52 2.79 9.40
N LEU A 528 -0.27 2.40 9.13
CA LEU A 528 0.88 3.31 9.01
C LEU A 528 0.74 4.29 7.84
N LYS A 529 -0.23 4.07 6.94
CA LYS A 529 -0.55 5.02 5.85
C LYS A 529 -1.91 5.71 6.01
N ILE A 530 -2.86 5.08 6.71
CA ILE A 530 -4.15 5.70 7.07
C ILE A 530 -4.03 6.59 8.31
N ALA A 531 -3.08 6.28 9.20
CA ALA A 531 -2.75 7.02 10.40
C ALA A 531 -1.27 7.40 10.35
N SER A 532 -1.01 8.52 9.67
CA SER A 532 0.10 9.38 10.03
C SER A 532 -0.12 9.83 11.50
N GLY A 533 0.37 9.04 12.47
CA GLY A 533 0.53 9.45 13.87
C GLY A 533 -0.62 9.20 14.85
N GLY A 534 -1.09 7.95 14.98
CA GLY A 534 -1.87 7.52 16.16
C GLY A 534 -2.37 6.08 16.07
N ARG A 535 -2.27 5.28 17.16
CA ARG A 535 -2.90 3.95 17.21
C ARG A 535 -4.41 4.12 17.03
N ILE A 536 -4.92 3.72 15.88
CA ILE A 536 -6.36 3.57 15.69
C ILE A 536 -6.82 2.35 16.54
N PRO A 537 -7.91 2.45 17.31
CA PRO A 537 -8.42 1.31 18.07
C PRO A 537 -8.74 0.13 17.15
N SER A 538 -8.29 -1.06 17.55
CA SER A 538 -8.58 -2.31 16.85
C SER A 538 -10.10 -2.46 16.67
N GLY A 539 -10.57 -2.49 15.41
CA GLY A 539 -11.99 -2.51 15.05
C GLY A 539 -12.44 -1.36 14.13
N THR A 540 -11.73 -0.22 14.12
CA THR A 540 -12.11 0.95 13.30
C THR A 540 -11.95 0.70 11.79
N LEU A 541 -11.05 -0.22 11.39
CA LEU A 541 -10.97 -0.74 10.02
C LEU A 541 -12.21 -1.56 9.61
N MET A 542 -12.93 -2.15 10.58
CA MET A 542 -14.20 -2.83 10.32
C MET A 542 -15.35 -1.84 10.10
N ASP A 543 -15.25 -0.63 10.64
CA ASP A 543 -16.20 0.47 10.42
C ASP A 543 -15.97 1.23 9.09
N GLY A 544 -14.98 0.79 8.29
CA GLY A 544 -14.73 1.30 6.95
C GLY A 544 -14.29 2.77 6.90
N ARG A 545 -14.71 3.48 5.84
CA ARG A 545 -14.30 4.87 5.53
C ARG A 545 -14.78 5.88 6.58
N GLU A 546 -15.84 5.57 7.32
CA GLU A 546 -16.46 6.50 8.29
C GLU A 546 -15.67 6.57 9.60
N GLY A 547 -15.21 5.44 10.15
CA GLY A 547 -14.40 5.41 11.38
C GLY A 547 -13.04 6.12 11.26
N ILE A 548 -12.46 6.18 10.06
CA ILE A 548 -11.20 6.88 9.77
C ILE A 548 -11.42 8.40 9.63
N ARG A 549 -12.55 8.81 9.03
CA ARG A 549 -12.90 10.23 8.86
C ARG A 549 -13.11 10.96 10.19
N ASP A 550 -13.55 10.26 11.23
CA ASP A 550 -13.81 10.86 12.53
C ASP A 550 -12.53 11.16 13.34
N ALA A 551 -11.38 10.60 12.96
CA ALA A 551 -10.11 10.74 13.68
C ALA A 551 -9.27 11.97 13.27
N ILE A 552 -9.34 12.41 12.01
CA ILE A 552 -8.60 13.57 11.48
C ILE A 552 -9.59 14.64 11.06
N LYS A 553 -9.70 15.72 11.85
CA LYS A 553 -10.75 16.74 11.65
C LYS A 553 -10.25 18.02 10.97
N SER A 554 -8.93 18.24 10.88
CA SER A 554 -8.37 19.48 10.35
C SER A 554 -7.06 19.27 9.57
N PHE A 555 -6.73 20.25 8.72
CA PHE A 555 -5.46 20.34 8.00
C PHE A 555 -4.25 20.27 8.94
N GLU A 556 -4.32 20.93 10.11
CA GLU A 556 -3.23 20.95 11.09
C GLU A 556 -3.00 19.58 11.73
N ASP A 557 -4.08 18.84 11.99
CA ASP A 557 -3.99 17.47 12.53
C ASP A 557 -3.31 16.54 11.52
N ALA A 558 -3.71 16.61 10.24
CA ALA A 558 -3.10 15.83 9.17
C ALA A 558 -1.61 16.18 8.99
N ARG A 559 -1.28 17.47 8.96
CA ARG A 559 0.10 17.97 8.85
C ARG A 559 0.97 17.50 10.02
N LYS A 560 0.45 17.54 11.24
CA LYS A 560 1.18 17.09 12.43
C LYS A 560 1.43 15.59 12.39
N GLY A 561 0.44 14.82 11.93
CA GLY A 561 0.56 13.39 11.74
C GLY A 561 1.65 13.01 10.74
N ASP A 562 1.80 13.81 9.69
CA ASP A 562 2.69 13.56 8.56
C ASP A 562 4.12 14.12 8.72
N LEU A 563 4.38 14.85 9.79
CA LEU A 563 5.63 15.57 10.01
C LEU A 563 6.89 14.68 9.93
N GLU A 564 6.79 13.40 10.31
CA GLU A 564 7.90 12.46 10.20
C GLU A 564 8.23 12.10 8.75
N ASN A 565 7.23 12.07 7.87
CA ASN A 565 7.43 11.78 6.45
C ASN A 565 7.91 13.02 5.67
N GLU A 566 7.82 14.21 6.26
CA GLU A 566 8.37 15.44 5.70
C GLU A 566 9.89 15.58 5.96
N ARG A 567 10.47 14.66 6.76
CA ARG A 567 11.91 14.57 7.03
C ARG A 567 12.66 13.83 5.95
N ILE A 568 13.95 14.13 5.83
CA ILE A 568 14.87 13.26 5.11
C ILE A 568 14.87 11.88 5.78
N PRO A 569 14.59 10.80 5.03
CA PRO A 569 14.52 9.49 5.63
C PRO A 569 15.91 8.99 6.04
N PRO A 570 16.00 8.08 7.01
CA PRO A 570 17.23 7.33 7.27
C PRO A 570 17.60 6.47 6.04
N SER A 571 18.86 6.06 5.94
CA SER A 571 19.34 5.19 4.85
C SER A 571 18.49 3.91 4.72
N TYR A 572 18.11 3.55 3.49
CA TYR A 572 17.27 2.40 3.18
C TYR A 572 17.73 1.10 3.87
N GLU A 573 19.03 0.80 3.84
CA GLU A 573 19.60 -0.40 4.48
C GLU A 573 19.28 -0.50 5.98
N LYS A 574 19.39 0.62 6.70
CA LYS A 574 19.05 0.68 8.13
C LYS A 574 17.56 0.45 8.37
N VAL A 575 16.69 0.99 7.50
CA VAL A 575 15.24 0.80 7.62
C VAL A 575 14.86 -0.66 7.40
N VAL A 576 15.41 -1.28 6.37
CA VAL A 576 15.18 -2.71 6.08
C VAL A 576 15.67 -3.57 7.24
N GLN A 577 16.88 -3.32 7.73
CA GLN A 577 17.45 -4.05 8.85
C GLN A 577 16.57 -3.92 10.11
N CYS A 578 16.19 -2.70 10.51
CA CYS A 578 15.33 -2.50 11.68
C CYS A 578 13.96 -3.19 11.51
N ARG A 579 13.34 -3.11 10.33
CA ARG A 579 12.06 -3.78 10.07
C ARG A 579 12.17 -5.31 10.13
N GLU A 580 13.24 -5.88 9.60
CA GLU A 580 13.48 -7.32 9.64
C GLU A 580 13.72 -7.81 11.07
N GLU A 581 14.51 -7.06 11.86
CA GLU A 581 14.75 -7.33 13.28
C GLU A 581 13.46 -7.27 14.10
N GLU A 582 12.64 -6.24 13.91
CA GLU A 582 11.33 -6.11 14.56
C GLU A 582 10.37 -7.24 14.20
N ARG A 583 10.32 -7.62 12.92
CA ARG A 583 9.47 -8.73 12.44
C ARG A 583 9.92 -10.05 13.05
N GLN A 584 11.22 -10.32 13.07
CA GLN A 584 11.77 -11.53 13.64
C GLN A 584 11.46 -11.62 15.14
N LEU A 585 11.64 -10.52 15.87
CA LEU A 585 11.29 -10.42 17.28
C LEU A 585 9.80 -10.69 17.53
N ALA A 586 8.91 -10.12 16.70
CA ALA A 586 7.46 -10.33 16.83
C ALA A 586 7.05 -11.79 16.58
N LEU A 587 7.65 -12.45 15.59
CA LEU A 587 7.42 -13.87 15.31
C LEU A 587 7.92 -14.76 16.44
N ASP A 588 9.11 -14.47 16.99
CA ASP A 588 9.68 -15.22 18.11
C ASP A 588 8.83 -15.06 19.38
N GLN A 589 8.33 -13.85 19.65
CA GLN A 589 7.38 -13.58 20.74
C GLN A 589 6.04 -14.33 20.53
N ALA A 590 5.52 -14.39 19.30
CA ALA A 590 4.31 -15.15 19.00
C ALA A 590 4.49 -16.66 19.23
N ALA A 591 5.65 -17.19 18.83
CA ALA A 591 6.00 -18.59 19.05
C ALA A 591 6.13 -18.90 20.56
N SER A 592 6.88 -18.08 21.31
CA SER A 592 7.07 -18.28 22.76
C SER A 592 5.78 -18.11 23.55
N SER A 593 4.97 -17.11 23.22
CA SER A 593 3.70 -16.88 23.90
C SER A 593 2.70 -18.02 23.65
N ALA A 594 2.75 -18.68 22.49
CA ALA A 594 1.94 -19.87 22.20
C ALA A 594 2.25 -21.02 23.16
N GLU A 595 3.52 -21.16 23.54
CA GLU A 595 3.96 -22.19 24.48
C GLU A 595 3.52 -21.89 25.91
N GLY A 596 3.47 -20.61 26.31
CA GLY A 596 3.10 -20.18 27.66
C GLY A 596 1.59 -20.04 27.94
N ASP A 597 0.71 -20.27 26.95
CA ASP A 597 -0.72 -20.01 27.09
C ASP A 597 -1.43 -21.04 27.97
N LYS A 598 -1.83 -20.61 29.17
CA LYS A 598 -2.56 -21.44 30.14
C LYS A 598 -3.90 -21.96 29.60
N LYS A 599 -4.59 -21.28 28.68
CA LYS A 599 -5.86 -21.76 28.09
C LYS A 599 -5.60 -22.86 27.06
N LEU A 600 -4.67 -22.65 26.12
CA LEU A 600 -4.25 -23.70 25.18
C LEU A 600 -3.63 -24.89 25.90
N GLN A 601 -2.81 -24.65 26.93
CA GLN A 601 -2.27 -25.71 27.80
C GLN A 601 -3.37 -26.40 28.61
N THR A 602 -4.40 -25.70 29.07
CA THR A 602 -5.55 -26.30 29.77
C THR A 602 -6.38 -27.16 28.83
N ILE A 603 -6.67 -26.70 27.60
CA ILE A 603 -7.38 -27.48 26.57
C ILE A 603 -6.55 -28.71 26.19
N SER A 604 -5.25 -28.52 25.96
CA SER A 604 -4.27 -29.58 25.72
C SER A 604 -4.22 -30.60 26.86
N ARG A 605 -4.17 -30.15 28.13
CA ARG A 605 -4.16 -31.01 29.32
C ARG A 605 -5.51 -31.70 29.55
N ARG A 606 -6.64 -31.04 29.30
CA ARG A 606 -7.99 -31.62 29.41
C ARG A 606 -8.20 -32.78 28.43
N LEU A 607 -7.60 -32.71 27.26
CA LEU A 607 -7.62 -33.78 26.26
C LEU A 607 -6.56 -34.89 26.48
N SER A 608 -5.66 -34.67 27.45
CA SER A 608 -4.61 -35.62 27.85
C SER A 608 -4.99 -36.44 29.09
N LYS A 609 -6.00 -36.00 29.85
CA LYS A 609 -6.65 -36.78 30.90
C LYS A 609 -7.78 -37.58 30.26
#